data_AF-A0A534UWR2-F1
#
_entry.id   AF-A0A534UWR2-F1
#
_cell.length_a   1.000
_cell.length_b   1.000
_cell.length_c   1.000
_cell.angle_alpha   90.00
_cell.angle_beta   90.00
_cell.angle_gamma   90.00
#
_symmetry.space_group_name_H-M   'P 1'
#
loop_
_entity.id
_entity.type
_entity.pdbx_description
1 polymer ?
#
loop_
_entity_poly.entity_id
_entity_poly.type
_entity_poly.pdbx_seq_one_letter_code
_entity_poly.pdbx_strand_id
1 'polypeptide(L)'
;MKDQLRILAVLVSLLSAGCFGNDPPVILSFTVDEPNPEAGAPVQFSFSVTGAASDGIRIDPVPGPVVTSPVTVVPPESALYTLSVYNVDGIYVSKDIRIIVRPAFAITAVDASPGQVAPGNDVTLTWTTTSAGRATITDPASGQVLEVATSGSMIVHPAATTVYTLTAYNKTDKSPPSLTAKITARVARPPSVSNFVATPPAITQGASTRLSWSGDAVNYSVSDGTTTFNVGPRRSLVVRPAATTAYTLQAVGPGGTVTTPPLTVTVDPHPATALTYSNPASGALQLVADCSPCAPVTLRIKATATVQLRGVALNLPLDSTKVTFDAFAAGPALTGGVSKATMGRGPLQDVLVIGIALEGTGTVPAQDVTLNSGDELAHFTLGLVSAGGSGTIFDGAAPQPAYKSSVQSSSGRISSAIAVGKLDAN
;
A
#
# COMPACT_ATOMS: atom_id res chain seq x y z
N MET A 1 -48.98 13.58 42.32
CA MET A 1 -49.61 14.79 42.89
C MET A 1 -49.27 16.00 42.01
N LYS A 2 -50.00 16.13 40.89
CA LYS A 2 -50.37 17.35 40.15
C LYS A 2 -51.00 16.91 38.82
N ASP A 3 -52.26 17.28 38.68
CA ASP A 3 -53.18 16.95 37.59
C ASP A 3 -52.65 17.25 36.21
N GLN A 4 -52.84 16.33 35.27
CA GLN A 4 -53.23 16.67 33.91
C GLN A 4 -54.33 15.70 33.46
N LEU A 5 -55.50 16.32 33.32
CA LEU A 5 -56.80 15.79 32.92
C LEU A 5 -56.67 15.04 31.58
N ARG A 6 -56.86 13.72 31.59
CA ARG A 6 -57.25 12.99 30.37
C ARG A 6 -58.67 13.42 30.04
N ILE A 7 -58.81 14.44 29.19
CA ILE A 7 -60.10 14.82 28.61
C ILE A 7 -60.44 13.75 27.58
N LEU A 8 -61.10 12.69 28.04
CA LEU A 8 -61.78 11.74 27.17
C LEU A 8 -63.08 12.42 26.71
N ALA A 9 -62.99 13.25 25.67
CA ALA A 9 -64.18 13.79 25.02
C ALA A 9 -64.81 12.68 24.16
N VAL A 10 -65.67 11.88 24.78
CA VAL A 10 -66.65 11.06 24.05
C VAL A 10 -67.65 12.04 23.44
N LEU A 11 -67.36 12.53 22.23
CA LEU A 11 -68.32 13.32 21.46
C LEU A 11 -69.28 12.34 20.77
N VAL A 12 -70.49 12.25 21.30
CA VAL A 12 -71.61 11.60 20.62
C VAL A 12 -72.02 12.48 19.44
N SER A 13 -71.83 12.00 18.22
CA SER A 13 -72.34 12.64 17.02
C SER A 13 -73.85 12.44 16.92
N LEU A 14 -74.63 13.48 17.23
CA LEU A 14 -76.01 13.56 16.76
C LEU A 14 -75.99 14.05 15.31
N LEU A 15 -76.14 13.13 14.35
CA LEU A 15 -76.71 13.49 13.05
C LEU A 15 -78.23 13.64 13.26
N SER A 16 -78.68 14.85 13.62
CA SER A 16 -80.10 15.18 13.52
C SER A 16 -80.46 15.40 12.05
N ALA A 17 -80.94 14.35 11.38
CA ALA A 17 -81.64 14.46 10.11
C ALA A 17 -83.03 15.08 10.34
N GLY A 18 -83.05 16.40 10.59
CA GLY A 18 -84.24 17.23 10.52
C GLY A 18 -84.22 18.03 9.23
N CYS A 19 -85.36 18.21 8.57
CA CYS A 19 -85.50 19.02 7.36
C CYS A 19 -85.06 20.48 7.63
N PHE A 20 -83.82 20.84 7.30
CA PHE A 20 -83.33 22.21 7.31
C PHE A 20 -83.07 22.67 5.87
N GLY A 21 -84.04 23.40 5.32
CA GLY A 21 -83.82 24.23 4.14
C GLY A 21 -83.15 25.54 4.56
N ASN A 22 -82.08 25.90 3.87
CA ASN A 22 -81.49 27.26 3.75
C ASN A 22 -80.83 27.93 4.96
N ASP A 23 -80.66 27.28 6.11
CA ASP A 23 -79.85 27.88 7.19
C ASP A 23 -78.38 28.02 6.77
N PRO A 24 -77.70 29.14 7.12
CA PRO A 24 -76.28 29.32 6.82
C PRO A 24 -75.44 28.29 7.60
N PRO A 25 -74.39 27.72 7.00
CA PRO A 25 -73.58 26.71 7.67
C PRO A 25 -72.76 27.33 8.81
N VAL A 26 -72.58 26.59 9.91
CA VAL A 26 -71.81 27.03 11.09
C VAL A 26 -70.82 25.93 11.51
N ILE A 27 -69.56 26.32 11.75
CA ILE A 27 -68.54 25.44 12.34
C ILE A 27 -68.53 25.64 13.85
N LEU A 28 -69.02 24.66 14.60
CA LEU A 28 -69.02 24.66 16.06
C LEU A 28 -67.64 24.29 16.61
N SER A 29 -66.97 23.30 15.99
CA SER A 29 -65.62 22.89 16.36
C SER A 29 -64.83 22.38 15.15
N PHE A 30 -63.52 22.62 15.18
CA PHE A 30 -62.53 22.00 14.30
C PHE A 30 -61.23 21.91 15.10
N THR A 31 -60.76 20.68 15.32
CA THR A 31 -59.62 20.36 16.19
C THR A 31 -58.82 19.21 15.58
N VAL A 32 -57.55 19.11 15.96
CA VAL A 32 -56.66 18.00 15.63
C VAL A 32 -56.00 17.49 16.91
N ASP A 33 -55.76 16.18 16.98
CA ASP A 33 -55.11 15.53 18.12
C ASP A 33 -53.62 15.87 18.26
N GLU A 34 -52.87 15.92 17.15
CA GLU A 34 -51.45 16.29 17.10
C GLU A 34 -51.20 17.30 15.96
N PRO A 35 -51.06 18.61 16.25
CA PRO A 35 -50.80 19.63 15.24
C PRO A 35 -49.36 19.58 14.68
N ASN A 36 -48.45 18.82 15.30
CA ASN A 36 -47.06 18.74 14.89
C ASN A 36 -46.57 17.27 14.76
N PRO A 37 -47.17 16.47 13.87
CA PRO A 37 -46.88 15.04 13.73
C PRO A 37 -45.48 14.80 13.13
N GLU A 38 -44.90 13.63 13.37
CA GLU A 38 -43.73 13.18 12.60
C GLU A 38 -44.14 12.79 11.18
N ALA A 39 -43.22 12.88 10.22
CA ALA A 39 -43.47 12.52 8.83
C ALA A 39 -43.98 11.07 8.72
N GLY A 40 -45.12 10.91 8.07
CA GLY A 40 -45.80 9.61 7.93
C GLY A 40 -46.69 9.21 9.11
N ALA A 41 -46.75 10.00 10.20
CA ALA A 41 -47.67 9.74 11.30
C ALA A 41 -49.09 10.21 10.96
N PRO A 42 -50.13 9.41 11.26
CA PRO A 42 -51.51 9.83 11.09
C PRO A 42 -51.92 10.85 12.17
N VAL A 43 -52.81 11.76 11.80
CA VAL A 43 -53.52 12.69 12.70
C VAL A 43 -55.02 12.52 12.56
N GLN A 44 -55.76 12.81 13.62
CA GLN A 44 -57.22 12.78 13.63
C GLN A 44 -57.79 14.19 13.70
N PHE A 45 -58.46 14.60 12.62
CA PHE A 45 -59.26 15.82 12.61
C PHE A 45 -60.66 15.51 13.15
N SER A 46 -61.10 16.29 14.14
CA SER A 46 -62.45 16.23 14.69
C SER A 46 -63.15 17.55 14.46
N PHE A 47 -64.35 17.50 13.88
CA PHE A 47 -65.19 18.67 13.62
C PHE A 47 -66.65 18.43 14.01
N SER A 48 -67.36 19.52 14.28
CA SER A 48 -68.80 19.56 14.53
C SER A 48 -69.38 20.77 13.79
N VAL A 49 -70.40 20.54 12.97
CA VAL A 49 -70.96 21.55 12.07
C VAL A 49 -72.49 21.45 12.03
N THR A 50 -73.16 22.54 11.68
CA THR A 50 -74.62 22.59 11.43
C THR A 50 -74.91 23.30 10.11
N GLY A 51 -76.06 23.03 9.49
CA GLY A 51 -76.47 23.68 8.23
C GLY A 51 -75.65 23.24 6.99
N ALA A 52 -74.93 22.13 7.06
CA ALA A 52 -74.16 21.59 5.94
C ALA A 52 -75.05 20.78 4.99
N ALA A 53 -74.82 20.88 3.68
CA ALA A 53 -75.34 19.93 2.70
C ALA A 53 -74.75 18.53 2.91
N SER A 54 -75.42 17.49 2.40
CA SER A 54 -75.01 16.08 2.59
C SER A 54 -73.59 15.75 2.08
N ASP A 55 -73.08 16.52 1.13
CA ASP A 55 -71.74 16.45 0.53
C ASP A 55 -70.95 17.77 0.69
N GLY A 56 -71.46 18.69 1.52
CA GLY A 56 -70.95 20.05 1.66
C GLY A 56 -69.76 20.21 2.61
N ILE A 57 -69.17 19.14 3.13
CA ILE A 57 -68.05 19.23 4.08
C ILE A 57 -66.77 18.69 3.44
N ARG A 58 -65.70 19.47 3.50
CA ARG A 58 -64.40 19.13 2.92
C ARG A 58 -63.25 19.66 3.76
N ILE A 59 -62.16 18.90 3.81
CA ILE A 59 -60.88 19.33 4.40
C ILE A 59 -59.81 19.31 3.31
N ASP A 60 -59.22 20.48 3.04
CA ASP A 60 -58.15 20.66 2.07
C ASP A 60 -56.79 20.86 2.76
N PRO A 61 -55.66 20.43 2.16
CA PRO A 61 -55.53 19.88 0.80
C PRO A 61 -55.88 18.39 0.65
N VAL A 62 -55.91 17.64 1.75
CA VAL A 62 -56.24 16.19 1.83
C VAL A 62 -57.10 16.00 3.08
N PRO A 63 -58.14 15.14 3.10
CA PRO A 63 -58.54 14.17 2.09
C PRO A 63 -59.51 14.69 1.03
N GLY A 64 -59.93 15.96 1.08
CA GLY A 64 -61.03 16.47 0.27
C GLY A 64 -62.38 16.25 0.97
N PRO A 65 -63.45 15.84 0.26
CA PRO A 65 -64.77 15.64 0.85
C PRO A 65 -64.77 14.65 2.03
N VAL A 66 -65.46 15.00 3.12
CA VAL A 66 -65.58 14.18 4.33
C VAL A 66 -67.03 14.11 4.80
N VAL A 67 -67.47 12.94 5.24
CA VAL A 67 -68.86 12.71 5.70
C VAL A 67 -68.95 12.22 7.15
N THR A 68 -67.80 11.95 7.78
CA THR A 68 -67.70 11.47 9.16
C THR A 68 -66.66 12.25 9.96
N SER A 69 -66.84 12.30 11.27
CA SER A 69 -65.93 12.91 12.24
C SER A 69 -65.75 11.93 13.41
N PRO A 70 -64.51 11.61 13.85
CA PRO A 70 -63.23 12.11 13.33
C PRO A 70 -62.83 11.51 11.97
N VAL A 71 -61.88 12.17 11.29
CA VAL A 71 -61.23 11.69 10.06
C VAL A 71 -59.73 11.54 10.27
N THR A 72 -59.18 10.39 9.87
CA THR A 72 -57.74 10.13 9.92
C THR A 72 -57.07 10.59 8.64
N VAL A 73 -56.03 11.40 8.76
CA VAL A 73 -55.25 11.94 7.64
C VAL A 73 -53.78 11.69 7.91
N VAL A 74 -53.00 11.35 6.87
CA VAL A 74 -51.53 11.35 6.95
C VAL A 74 -51.04 12.56 6.17
N PRO A 75 -50.65 13.65 6.83
CA PRO A 75 -50.19 14.86 6.17
C PRO A 75 -48.91 14.58 5.38
N PRO A 76 -48.87 14.78 4.05
CA PRO A 76 -47.66 14.53 3.25
C PRO A 76 -46.56 15.55 3.55
N GLU A 77 -46.94 16.79 3.90
CA GLU A 77 -46.05 17.88 4.25
C GLU A 77 -46.75 18.90 5.16
N SER A 78 -45.98 19.89 5.65
CA SER A 78 -46.52 20.96 6.49
C SER A 78 -47.44 21.87 5.66
N ALA A 79 -48.71 21.97 6.04
CA ALA A 79 -49.69 22.75 5.31
C ALA A 79 -50.72 23.39 6.25
N LEU A 80 -51.45 24.38 5.71
CA LEU A 80 -52.66 24.88 6.33
C LEU A 80 -53.82 23.97 5.90
N TYR A 81 -54.49 23.37 6.89
CA TYR A 81 -55.67 22.54 6.66
C TYR A 81 -56.93 23.38 6.87
N THR A 82 -57.75 23.48 5.84
CA THR A 82 -58.97 24.30 5.85
C THR A 82 -60.18 23.37 5.83
N LEU A 83 -60.98 23.42 6.90
CA LEU A 83 -62.33 22.85 6.90
C LEU A 83 -63.26 23.85 6.21
N SER A 84 -63.88 23.44 5.11
CA SER A 84 -64.89 24.21 4.38
C SER A 84 -66.23 23.52 4.48
N VAL A 85 -67.27 24.28 4.83
CA VAL A 85 -68.64 23.77 5.01
C VAL A 85 -69.60 24.59 4.15
N TYR A 86 -70.29 23.92 3.23
CA TYR A 86 -71.26 24.49 2.28
C TYR A 86 -72.67 24.05 2.65
N ASN A 87 -73.65 24.95 2.52
CA ASN A 87 -75.07 24.58 2.52
C ASN A 87 -75.57 24.29 1.09
N VAL A 88 -76.84 23.90 0.96
CA VAL A 88 -77.47 23.57 -0.33
C VAL A 88 -77.53 24.74 -1.31
N ASP A 89 -77.45 25.98 -0.82
CA ASP A 89 -77.45 27.22 -1.62
C ASP A 89 -76.02 27.66 -2.03
N GLY A 90 -74.98 26.91 -1.62
CA GLY A 90 -73.58 27.21 -1.92
C GLY A 90 -72.94 28.28 -1.02
N ILE A 91 -73.63 28.75 0.03
CA ILE A 91 -73.02 29.60 1.08
C ILE A 91 -72.03 28.74 1.84
N TYR A 92 -70.85 29.28 2.16
CA TYR A 92 -69.84 28.55 2.90
C TYR A 92 -69.18 29.33 4.02
N VAL A 93 -68.73 28.58 5.03
CA VAL A 93 -67.84 29.04 6.11
C VAL A 93 -66.62 28.15 6.16
N SER A 94 -65.49 28.69 6.62
CA SER A 94 -64.25 27.93 6.76
C SER A 94 -63.54 28.17 8.09
N LYS A 95 -62.71 27.20 8.48
CA LYS A 95 -61.82 27.30 9.64
C LYS A 95 -60.50 26.58 9.37
N ASP A 96 -59.40 27.21 9.77
CA ASP A 96 -58.06 26.72 9.49
C ASP A 96 -57.37 26.12 10.72
N ILE A 97 -56.58 25.08 10.49
CA ILE A 97 -55.60 24.53 11.43
C ILE A 97 -54.27 24.38 10.69
N ARG A 98 -53.18 24.89 11.28
CA ARG A 98 -51.84 24.70 10.74
C ARG A 98 -51.25 23.39 11.24
N ILE A 99 -50.81 22.53 10.31
CA ILE A 99 -50.07 21.31 10.61
C ILE A 99 -48.60 21.48 10.25
N ILE A 100 -47.71 21.15 11.19
CA ILE A 100 -46.25 21.19 10.98
C ILE A 100 -45.71 19.76 11.05
N VAL A 101 -45.46 19.16 9.89
CA VAL A 101 -44.86 17.83 9.77
C VAL A 101 -43.38 17.91 10.13
N ARG A 102 -42.99 17.24 11.22
CA ARG A 102 -41.61 17.13 11.68
C ARG A 102 -40.90 15.98 10.97
N PRO A 103 -39.58 16.06 10.76
CA PRO A 103 -38.82 14.91 10.28
C PRO A 103 -38.99 13.68 11.19
N ALA A 104 -39.07 12.49 10.61
CA ALA A 104 -39.20 11.24 11.36
C ALA A 104 -37.94 10.95 12.20
N PHE A 105 -38.12 10.29 13.34
CA PHE A 105 -37.00 9.83 14.16
C PHE A 105 -36.15 8.79 13.41
N ALA A 106 -34.87 9.13 13.14
CA ALA A 106 -33.99 8.28 12.34
C ALA A 106 -32.51 8.47 12.69
N ILE A 107 -31.71 7.43 12.45
CA ILE A 107 -30.26 7.54 12.29
C ILE A 107 -30.00 7.58 10.79
N THR A 108 -29.49 8.70 10.27
CA THR A 108 -29.40 8.94 8.82
C THR A 108 -28.02 8.65 8.25
N ALA A 109 -26.97 8.77 9.06
CA ALA A 109 -25.61 8.43 8.66
C ALA A 109 -24.78 7.96 9.86
N VAL A 110 -23.91 6.99 9.61
CA VAL A 110 -22.81 6.61 10.51
C VAL A 110 -21.58 6.28 9.68
N ASP A 111 -20.40 6.69 10.13
CA ASP A 111 -19.15 6.37 9.46
C ASP A 111 -17.97 6.30 10.44
N ALA A 112 -16.89 5.64 10.02
CA ALA A 112 -15.61 5.60 10.70
C ALA A 112 -14.50 5.94 9.71
N SER A 113 -13.79 7.03 9.96
CA SER A 113 -12.70 7.49 9.12
C SER A 113 -11.43 7.75 9.95
N PRO A 114 -10.26 7.25 9.54
CA PRO A 114 -9.97 6.53 8.30
C PRO A 114 -10.58 5.12 8.26
N GLY A 115 -10.82 4.60 7.04
CA GLY A 115 -11.47 3.30 6.85
C GLY A 115 -10.66 2.09 7.36
N GLN A 116 -9.35 2.23 7.59
CA GLN A 116 -8.50 1.26 8.26
C GLN A 116 -7.24 1.93 8.82
N VAL A 117 -6.84 1.58 10.06
CA VAL A 117 -5.64 2.14 10.72
C VAL A 117 -4.75 1.07 11.36
N ALA A 118 -3.53 1.44 11.73
CA ALA A 118 -2.67 0.58 12.56
C ALA A 118 -3.21 0.50 14.01
N PRO A 119 -2.89 -0.56 14.77
CA PRO A 119 -3.32 -0.70 16.16
C PRO A 119 -2.98 0.53 17.02
N GLY A 120 -3.97 1.07 17.73
CA GLY A 120 -3.82 2.21 18.63
C GLY A 120 -3.87 3.59 17.97
N ASN A 121 -3.94 3.66 16.64
CA ASN A 121 -4.10 4.93 15.93
C ASN A 121 -5.54 5.44 15.98
N ASP A 122 -5.67 6.74 15.73
CA ASP A 122 -6.93 7.49 15.78
C ASP A 122 -7.90 7.05 14.68
N VAL A 123 -9.16 6.82 15.08
CA VAL A 123 -10.31 6.70 14.19
C VAL A 123 -11.37 7.70 14.64
N THR A 124 -11.88 8.50 13.71
CA THR A 124 -13.01 9.41 13.94
C THR A 124 -14.30 8.69 13.59
N LEU A 125 -15.13 8.43 14.59
CA LEU A 125 -16.52 8.00 14.42
C LEU A 125 -17.37 9.25 14.14
N THR A 126 -18.26 9.19 13.16
CA THR A 126 -19.21 10.26 12.85
C THR A 126 -20.62 9.70 12.77
N TRP A 127 -21.61 10.50 13.17
CA TRP A 127 -23.02 10.12 13.08
C TRP A 127 -23.94 11.33 12.92
N THR A 128 -25.06 11.09 12.25
CA THR A 128 -26.14 12.05 12.07
C THR A 128 -27.46 11.39 12.42
N THR A 129 -28.26 12.08 13.22
CA THR A 129 -29.63 11.67 13.55
C THR A 129 -30.63 12.77 13.26
N THR A 130 -31.89 12.37 13.16
CA THR A 130 -33.04 13.25 12.93
C THR A 130 -34.03 13.02 14.06
N SER A 131 -34.55 14.10 14.65
CA SER A 131 -35.55 14.08 15.73
C SER A 131 -35.17 13.32 17.02
N ALA A 132 -33.88 12.94 17.18
CA ALA A 132 -33.39 12.33 18.41
C ALA A 132 -33.38 13.33 19.58
N GLY A 133 -33.77 12.86 20.77
CA GLY A 133 -33.71 13.64 22.01
C GLY A 133 -32.37 13.51 22.76
N ARG A 134 -31.73 12.35 22.66
CA ARG A 134 -30.40 12.06 23.23
C ARG A 134 -29.73 10.93 22.44
N ALA A 135 -28.41 10.83 22.53
CA ALA A 135 -27.65 9.74 21.92
C ALA A 135 -26.56 9.22 22.85
N THR A 136 -26.23 7.93 22.73
CA THR A 136 -25.11 7.31 23.44
C THR A 136 -24.28 6.44 22.51
N ILE A 137 -22.98 6.35 22.75
CA ILE A 137 -22.10 5.38 22.11
C ILE A 137 -21.65 4.36 23.16
N THR A 138 -21.76 3.09 22.81
CA THR A 138 -21.23 1.98 23.62
C THR A 138 -19.95 1.44 23.00
N ASP A 139 -18.88 1.42 23.78
CA ASP A 139 -17.65 0.71 23.46
C ASP A 139 -17.79 -0.77 23.88
N PRO A 140 -17.77 -1.73 22.94
CA PRO A 140 -17.95 -3.14 23.27
C PRO A 140 -16.77 -3.74 24.05
N ALA A 141 -15.57 -3.13 24.00
CA ALA A 141 -14.39 -3.66 24.67
C ALA A 141 -14.41 -3.38 26.19
N SER A 142 -14.81 -2.18 26.57
CA SER A 142 -14.93 -1.76 27.97
C SER A 142 -16.34 -1.96 28.55
N GLY A 143 -17.36 -2.08 27.69
CA GLY A 143 -18.77 -2.00 28.08
C GLY A 143 -19.21 -0.58 28.48
N GLN A 144 -18.34 0.43 28.32
CA GLN A 144 -18.64 1.79 28.70
C GLN A 144 -19.68 2.41 27.76
N VAL A 145 -20.68 3.06 28.36
CA VAL A 145 -21.71 3.83 27.63
C VAL A 145 -21.44 5.31 27.86
N LEU A 146 -21.18 6.06 26.80
CA LEU A 146 -20.93 7.49 26.84
C LEU A 146 -22.11 8.25 26.23
N GLU A 147 -22.54 9.31 26.90
CA GLU A 147 -23.50 10.25 26.33
C GLU A 147 -22.81 11.18 25.33
N VAL A 148 -23.44 11.39 24.18
CA VAL A 148 -22.87 12.16 23.07
C VAL A 148 -23.93 13.05 22.44
N ALA A 149 -23.50 14.02 21.63
CA ALA A 149 -24.40 14.85 20.83
C ALA A 149 -25.25 13.97 19.89
N THR A 150 -26.49 14.39 19.63
CA THR A 150 -27.42 13.65 18.75
C THR A 150 -26.89 13.52 17.31
N SER A 151 -26.13 14.50 16.84
CA SER A 151 -25.30 14.43 15.64
C SER A 151 -23.92 14.98 15.97
N GLY A 152 -22.86 14.29 15.57
CA GLY A 152 -21.51 14.68 15.97
C GLY A 152 -20.43 13.70 15.56
N SER A 153 -19.27 13.84 16.21
CA SER A 153 -18.12 12.98 16.00
C SER A 153 -17.36 12.70 17.31
N MET A 154 -16.61 11.59 17.33
CA MET A 154 -15.78 11.18 18.46
C MET A 154 -14.52 10.48 17.94
N ILE A 155 -13.36 10.82 18.51
CA ILE A 155 -12.09 10.14 18.21
C ILE A 155 -11.90 8.97 19.19
N VAL A 156 -11.47 7.82 18.67
CA VAL A 156 -11.17 6.60 19.42
C VAL A 156 -9.83 6.00 18.99
N HIS A 157 -9.20 5.17 19.84
CA HIS A 157 -7.88 4.56 19.60
C HIS A 157 -7.92 3.03 19.72
N PRO A 158 -8.57 2.33 18.77
CA PRO A 158 -8.77 0.89 18.86
C PRO A 158 -7.47 0.10 18.65
N ALA A 159 -7.19 -0.88 19.53
CA ALA A 159 -6.07 -1.82 19.37
C ALA A 159 -6.38 -3.00 18.43
N ALA A 160 -7.66 -3.30 18.22
CA ALA A 160 -8.17 -4.32 17.30
C ALA A 160 -9.43 -3.77 16.61
N THR A 161 -9.92 -4.44 15.56
CA THR A 161 -11.15 -3.99 14.89
C THR A 161 -12.32 -4.00 15.88
N THR A 162 -12.89 -2.83 16.16
CA THR A 162 -13.92 -2.62 17.19
C THR A 162 -15.21 -2.12 16.55
N VAL A 163 -16.34 -2.66 17.01
CA VAL A 163 -17.68 -2.29 16.51
C VAL A 163 -18.43 -1.51 17.59
N TYR A 164 -18.41 -0.18 17.49
CA TYR A 164 -19.13 0.71 18.39
C TYR A 164 -20.62 0.68 18.09
N THR A 165 -21.45 0.82 19.13
CA THR A 165 -22.91 0.87 18.96
C THR A 165 -23.42 2.26 19.33
N LEU A 166 -23.91 3.00 18.34
CA LEU A 166 -24.66 4.23 18.54
C LEU A 166 -26.10 3.87 18.89
N THR A 167 -26.61 4.41 19.98
CA THR A 167 -28.03 4.34 20.35
C THR A 167 -28.60 5.75 20.39
N ALA A 168 -29.50 6.07 19.47
CA ALA A 168 -30.29 7.29 19.49
C ALA A 168 -31.59 7.00 20.24
N TYR A 169 -32.04 7.93 21.08
CA TYR A 169 -33.31 7.82 21.78
C TYR A 169 -34.26 8.89 21.29
N ASN A 170 -35.51 8.48 21.09
CA ASN A 170 -36.55 9.41 20.72
C ASN A 170 -36.92 10.30 21.91
N LYS A 171 -37.71 11.34 21.66
CA LYS A 171 -38.34 12.13 22.72
C LYS A 171 -39.29 11.25 23.54
N THR A 172 -39.53 11.64 24.79
CA THR A 172 -40.46 10.95 25.70
C THR A 172 -41.82 10.76 25.03
N ASP A 173 -42.46 9.60 25.27
CA ASP A 173 -43.78 9.23 24.74
C ASP A 173 -43.88 9.11 23.21
N LYS A 174 -42.76 9.08 22.48
CA LYS A 174 -42.71 8.80 21.04
C LYS A 174 -42.17 7.39 20.75
N SER A 175 -42.64 6.80 19.65
CA SER A 175 -42.33 5.42 19.23
C SER A 175 -41.64 5.42 17.85
N PRO A 176 -40.58 4.63 17.63
CA PRO A 176 -39.94 3.75 18.61
C PRO A 176 -39.17 4.55 19.69
N PRO A 177 -38.97 3.99 20.89
CA PRO A 177 -38.28 4.69 21.98
C PRO A 177 -36.78 4.88 21.70
N SER A 178 -36.17 4.03 20.87
CA SER A 178 -34.78 4.13 20.47
C SER A 178 -34.49 3.44 19.14
N LEU A 179 -33.36 3.81 18.53
CA LEU A 179 -32.77 3.19 17.34
C LEU A 179 -31.29 2.93 17.60
N THR A 180 -30.74 1.89 16.96
CA THR A 180 -29.31 1.55 17.08
C THR A 180 -28.64 1.46 15.72
N ALA A 181 -27.39 1.91 15.63
CA ALA A 181 -26.52 1.76 14.47
C ALA A 181 -25.12 1.29 14.89
N LYS A 182 -24.44 0.53 14.02
CA LYS A 182 -23.10 0.02 14.27
C LYS A 182 -22.07 0.85 13.50
N ILE A 183 -21.01 1.28 14.18
CA ILE A 183 -19.89 2.01 13.60
C ILE A 183 -18.62 1.15 13.74
N THR A 184 -18.03 0.73 12.62
CA THR A 184 -16.91 -0.22 12.63
C THR A 184 -15.58 0.49 12.43
N ALA A 185 -14.78 0.60 13.48
CA ALA A 185 -13.41 1.10 13.41
C ALA A 185 -12.48 -0.07 13.06
N ARG A 186 -11.98 -0.09 11.81
CA ARG A 186 -11.15 -1.20 11.32
C ARG A 186 -9.68 -0.98 11.67
N VAL A 187 -9.07 -2.02 12.21
CA VAL A 187 -7.64 -2.05 12.53
C VAL A 187 -6.97 -3.11 11.67
N ALA A 188 -5.88 -2.74 11.00
CA ALA A 188 -5.05 -3.65 10.24
C ALA A 188 -4.31 -4.61 11.16
N ARG A 189 -4.25 -5.88 10.73
CA ARG A 189 -3.48 -6.90 11.46
C ARG A 189 -1.99 -6.73 11.18
N PRO A 190 -1.12 -6.89 12.19
CA PRO A 190 0.32 -6.96 11.96
C PRO A 190 0.67 -8.03 10.93
N PRO A 191 1.73 -7.82 10.14
CA PRO A 191 2.20 -8.84 9.21
C PRO A 191 2.66 -10.09 9.97
N SER A 192 2.51 -11.24 9.30
CA SER A 192 2.98 -12.55 9.74
C SER A 192 4.24 -12.94 8.98
N VAL A 193 5.13 -13.63 9.68
CA VAL A 193 6.33 -14.25 9.10
C VAL A 193 6.49 -15.65 9.68
N SER A 194 6.78 -16.62 8.82
CA SER A 194 7.05 -18.01 9.18
C SER A 194 8.16 -18.59 8.29
N ASN A 195 8.74 -19.71 8.72
CA ASN A 195 9.72 -20.48 7.95
C ASN A 195 10.94 -19.64 7.48
N PHE A 196 11.44 -18.74 8.32
CA PHE A 196 12.68 -18.02 8.00
C PHE A 196 13.88 -18.96 8.15
N VAL A 197 14.40 -19.46 7.03
CA VAL A 197 15.41 -20.52 6.99
C VAL A 197 16.48 -20.24 5.95
N ALA A 198 17.69 -20.76 6.20
CA ALA A 198 18.83 -20.72 5.30
C ALA A 198 19.07 -22.11 4.70
N THR A 199 19.24 -22.20 3.38
CA THR A 199 19.52 -23.45 2.68
C THR A 199 20.71 -23.28 1.74
N PRO A 200 21.88 -23.89 2.04
CA PRO A 200 22.20 -24.64 3.27
C PRO A 200 22.43 -23.73 4.50
N PRO A 201 22.23 -24.22 5.75
CA PRO A 201 22.44 -23.42 6.97
C PRO A 201 23.92 -23.27 7.38
N ALA A 202 24.78 -24.12 6.82
CA ALA A 202 26.22 -24.07 6.96
C ALA A 202 26.85 -24.02 5.57
N ILE A 203 27.82 -23.13 5.40
CA ILE A 203 28.57 -22.96 4.16
C ILE A 203 30.05 -22.84 4.46
N THR A 204 30.90 -23.16 3.50
CA THR A 204 32.30 -22.76 3.54
C THR A 204 32.42 -21.31 3.11
N GLN A 205 33.42 -20.60 3.60
CA GLN A 205 33.73 -19.24 3.18
C GLN A 205 33.81 -19.13 1.65
N GLY A 206 33.18 -18.11 1.07
CA GLY A 206 33.06 -17.92 -0.38
C GLY A 206 31.84 -18.57 -1.03
N ALA A 207 31.23 -19.58 -0.39
CA ALA A 207 29.98 -20.17 -0.89
C ALA A 207 28.78 -19.26 -0.62
N SER A 208 27.63 -19.58 -1.23
CA SER A 208 26.38 -18.86 -1.04
C SER A 208 25.35 -19.71 -0.32
N THR A 209 24.43 -19.05 0.38
CA THR A 209 23.21 -19.67 0.90
C THR A 209 21.98 -18.88 0.48
N ARG A 210 20.85 -19.55 0.35
CA ARG A 210 19.55 -18.92 0.11
C ARG A 210 18.80 -18.79 1.43
N LEU A 211 18.53 -17.56 1.83
CA LEU A 211 17.55 -17.24 2.86
C LEU A 211 16.16 -17.28 2.23
N SER A 212 15.19 -17.92 2.87
CA SER A 212 13.81 -18.03 2.41
C SER A 212 12.82 -17.90 3.57
N TRP A 213 11.62 -17.41 3.30
CA TRP A 213 10.57 -17.19 4.30
C TRP A 213 9.17 -17.20 3.68
N SER A 214 8.16 -17.31 4.54
CA SER A 214 6.74 -17.18 4.20
C SER A 214 6.11 -16.03 5.02
N GLY A 215 5.08 -15.37 4.50
CA GLY A 215 4.38 -14.30 5.20
C GLY A 215 3.46 -13.47 4.30
N ASP A 216 2.79 -12.47 4.86
CA ASP A 216 1.78 -11.64 4.18
C ASP A 216 2.09 -10.12 4.20
N ALA A 217 3.33 -9.75 4.53
CA ALA A 217 3.76 -8.36 4.51
C ALA A 217 3.87 -7.80 3.08
N VAL A 218 3.75 -6.48 2.98
CA VAL A 218 3.87 -5.71 1.73
C VAL A 218 5.34 -5.56 1.34
N ASN A 219 6.22 -5.39 2.33
CA ASN A 219 7.65 -5.24 2.13
C ASN A 219 8.45 -6.06 3.14
N TYR A 220 9.57 -6.62 2.69
CA TYR A 220 10.54 -7.35 3.48
C TYR A 220 11.91 -6.69 3.39
N SER A 221 12.62 -6.67 4.51
CA SER A 221 14.03 -6.30 4.60
C SER A 221 14.78 -7.34 5.43
N VAL A 222 15.96 -7.74 4.96
CA VAL A 222 16.87 -8.63 5.69
C VAL A 222 18.06 -7.81 6.18
N SER A 223 18.44 -7.93 7.44
CA SER A 223 19.66 -7.32 7.97
C SER A 223 20.65 -8.38 8.44
N ASP A 224 21.94 -8.15 8.20
CA ASP A 224 23.05 -8.94 8.75
C ASP A 224 23.65 -8.33 10.03
N GLY A 225 22.99 -7.30 10.60
CA GLY A 225 23.47 -6.52 11.74
C GLY A 225 24.29 -5.28 11.36
N THR A 226 24.81 -5.21 10.13
CA THR A 226 25.60 -4.07 9.63
C THR A 226 24.95 -3.37 8.43
N THR A 227 24.37 -4.15 7.53
CA THR A 227 23.70 -3.72 6.32
C THR A 227 22.26 -4.20 6.33
N THR A 228 21.39 -3.50 5.58
CA THR A 228 19.98 -3.87 5.40
C THR A 228 19.67 -3.97 3.92
N PHE A 229 19.26 -5.16 3.51
CA PHE A 229 18.84 -5.48 2.15
C PHE A 229 17.33 -5.35 2.03
N ASN A 230 16.85 -4.30 1.34
CA ASN A 230 15.45 -4.20 0.99
C ASN A 230 15.13 -5.15 -0.17
N VAL A 231 14.21 -6.09 0.03
CA VAL A 231 13.86 -7.12 -0.95
C VAL A 231 12.42 -7.01 -1.46
N GLY A 232 11.67 -5.98 -1.04
CA GLY A 232 10.32 -5.76 -1.55
C GLY A 232 9.36 -6.89 -1.14
N PRO A 233 8.47 -7.35 -2.04
CA PRO A 233 7.56 -8.47 -1.77
C PRO A 233 8.22 -9.85 -1.96
N ARG A 234 9.53 -9.90 -2.28
CA ARG A 234 10.25 -11.16 -2.52
C ARG A 234 10.32 -11.98 -1.23
N ARG A 235 10.42 -13.30 -1.41
CA ARG A 235 10.39 -14.32 -0.34
C ARG A 235 11.70 -15.08 -0.18
N SER A 236 12.73 -14.62 -0.88
CA SER A 236 14.06 -15.21 -0.81
C SER A 236 15.14 -14.19 -1.13
N LEU A 237 16.31 -14.37 -0.52
CA LEU A 237 17.53 -13.60 -0.78
C LEU A 237 18.71 -14.56 -0.80
N VAL A 238 19.57 -14.45 -1.82
CA VAL A 238 20.84 -15.19 -1.84
C VAL A 238 21.92 -14.30 -1.22
N VAL A 239 22.65 -14.84 -0.25
CA VAL A 239 23.70 -14.15 0.50
C VAL A 239 25.00 -14.94 0.46
N ARG A 240 26.12 -14.25 0.65
CA ARG A 240 27.48 -14.82 0.71
C ARG A 240 28.24 -14.23 1.91
N PRO A 241 27.88 -14.59 3.15
CA PRO A 241 28.57 -14.07 4.33
C PRO A 241 30.02 -14.57 4.37
N ALA A 242 30.95 -13.67 4.71
CA ALA A 242 32.38 -13.98 4.85
C ALA A 242 32.72 -14.68 6.19
N ALA A 243 31.86 -14.53 7.19
CA ALA A 243 31.98 -15.12 8.51
C ALA A 243 30.58 -15.52 9.02
N THR A 244 30.53 -16.33 10.08
CA THR A 244 29.26 -16.73 10.70
C THR A 244 28.44 -15.49 11.05
N THR A 245 27.24 -15.41 10.48
CA THR A 245 26.43 -14.18 10.46
C THR A 245 25.01 -14.49 10.93
N ALA A 246 24.47 -13.64 11.80
CA ALA A 246 23.09 -13.70 12.24
C ALA A 246 22.23 -12.74 11.38
N TYR A 247 21.26 -13.30 10.66
CA TYR A 247 20.33 -12.51 9.85
C TYR A 247 19.02 -12.29 10.61
N THR A 248 18.50 -11.06 10.56
CA THR A 248 17.14 -10.77 11.00
C THR A 248 16.29 -10.39 9.78
N LEU A 249 15.04 -10.83 9.78
CA LEU A 249 14.07 -10.46 8.76
C LEU A 249 13.00 -9.56 9.38
N GLN A 250 12.82 -8.38 8.80
CA GLN A 250 11.76 -7.43 9.13
C GLN A 250 10.71 -7.43 8.02
N ALA A 251 9.45 -7.48 8.43
CA ALA A 251 8.27 -7.46 7.59
C ALA A 251 7.42 -6.24 7.93
N VAL A 252 6.99 -5.52 6.90
CA VAL A 252 6.22 -4.28 7.03
C VAL A 252 4.90 -4.40 6.27
N GLY A 253 3.80 -4.03 6.92
CA GLY A 253 2.47 -4.00 6.34
C GLY A 253 1.56 -2.94 6.98
N PRO A 254 0.28 -2.85 6.56
CA PRO A 254 -0.64 -1.83 7.05
C PRO A 254 -0.90 -1.88 8.57
N GLY A 255 -0.73 -3.05 9.20
CA GLY A 255 -0.86 -3.22 10.64
C GLY A 255 0.44 -3.01 11.43
N GLY A 256 1.49 -2.46 10.80
CA GLY A 256 2.77 -2.17 11.42
C GLY A 256 3.90 -3.08 10.96
N THR A 257 4.83 -3.35 11.86
CA THR A 257 6.06 -4.09 11.57
C THR A 257 6.21 -5.31 12.49
N VAL A 258 6.80 -6.38 11.95
CA VAL A 258 7.23 -7.53 12.74
C VAL A 258 8.68 -7.86 12.38
N THR A 259 9.48 -8.20 13.39
CA THR A 259 10.87 -8.62 13.22
C THR A 259 11.01 -10.03 13.75
N THR A 260 11.64 -10.89 12.98
CA THR A 260 11.91 -12.28 13.35
C THR A 260 13.08 -12.39 14.33
N PRO A 261 13.15 -13.46 15.14
CA PRO A 261 14.38 -13.85 15.83
C PRO A 261 15.53 -14.06 14.83
N PRO A 262 16.79 -13.87 15.27
CA PRO A 262 17.95 -14.03 14.39
C PRO A 262 18.08 -15.47 13.88
N LEU A 263 18.33 -15.61 12.58
CA LEU A 263 18.69 -16.84 11.88
C LEU A 263 20.20 -16.85 11.66
N THR A 264 20.91 -17.77 12.29
CA THR A 264 22.37 -17.91 12.14
C THR A 264 22.73 -18.74 10.91
N VAL A 265 23.52 -18.18 10.01
CA VAL A 265 24.24 -18.91 8.97
C VAL A 265 25.65 -19.13 9.45
N THR A 266 26.04 -20.40 9.56
CA THR A 266 27.40 -20.77 9.96
C THR A 266 28.31 -20.77 8.74
N VAL A 267 29.48 -20.14 8.89
CA VAL A 267 30.51 -20.10 7.86
C VAL A 267 31.75 -20.78 8.41
N ASP A 268 32.13 -21.89 7.79
CA ASP A 268 33.40 -22.55 8.04
C ASP A 268 34.53 -21.73 7.39
N PRO A 269 35.48 -21.18 8.18
CA PRO A 269 36.56 -20.38 7.64
C PRO A 269 37.42 -21.19 6.68
N HIS A 270 37.52 -20.71 5.45
CA HIS A 270 38.42 -21.27 4.45
C HIS A 270 39.04 -20.14 3.62
N PRO A 271 39.80 -19.25 4.29
CA PRO A 271 40.29 -18.03 3.65
C PRO A 271 41.36 -18.35 2.63
N ALA A 272 41.30 -17.71 1.48
CA ALA A 272 42.41 -17.73 0.55
C ALA A 272 43.57 -16.87 1.07
N THR A 273 44.78 -17.37 0.86
CA THR A 273 46.05 -16.79 1.29
C THR A 273 46.93 -16.32 0.13
N ALA A 274 46.75 -16.89 -1.07
CA ALA A 274 47.51 -16.50 -2.25
C ALA A 274 46.71 -16.65 -3.56
N LEU A 275 47.21 -16.00 -4.62
CA LEU A 275 46.70 -16.20 -5.98
C LEU A 275 47.72 -17.02 -6.78
N THR A 276 47.25 -18.08 -7.43
CA THR A 276 48.08 -18.91 -8.31
C THR A 276 47.58 -18.74 -9.74
N TYR A 277 48.46 -18.22 -10.59
CA TYR A 277 48.22 -18.12 -12.02
C TYR A 277 48.94 -19.23 -12.77
N SER A 278 48.24 -19.84 -13.73
CA SER A 278 48.80 -20.76 -14.71
C SER A 278 48.75 -20.13 -16.08
N ASN A 279 49.91 -19.98 -16.73
CA ASN A 279 50.02 -19.31 -18.04
C ASN A 279 49.27 -20.10 -19.13
N PRO A 280 48.74 -19.41 -20.16
CA PRO A 280 48.15 -20.08 -21.32
C PRO A 280 49.20 -20.87 -22.11
N ALA A 281 48.79 -21.96 -22.76
CA ALA A 281 49.71 -22.82 -23.50
C ALA A 281 50.30 -22.18 -24.77
N SER A 282 49.53 -21.32 -25.46
CA SER A 282 49.95 -20.69 -26.73
C SER A 282 49.18 -19.40 -27.00
N GLY A 283 49.74 -18.52 -27.82
CA GLY A 283 49.10 -17.27 -28.29
C GLY A 283 50.13 -16.17 -28.50
N ALA A 284 49.97 -15.35 -29.54
CA ALA A 284 50.92 -14.29 -29.89
C ALA A 284 50.94 -13.13 -28.88
N LEU A 285 49.80 -12.86 -28.22
CA LEU A 285 49.71 -12.09 -26.98
C LEU A 285 49.24 -13.04 -25.88
N GLN A 286 49.89 -12.99 -24.73
CA GLN A 286 49.55 -13.80 -23.57
C GLN A 286 49.41 -12.93 -22.34
N LEU A 287 48.41 -13.24 -21.52
CA LEU A 287 48.36 -12.76 -20.14
C LEU A 287 49.30 -13.63 -19.30
N VAL A 288 50.30 -13.01 -18.68
CA VAL A 288 51.32 -13.67 -17.85
C VAL A 288 51.38 -13.02 -16.47
N ALA A 289 51.66 -13.78 -15.43
CA ALA A 289 51.84 -13.24 -14.08
C ALA A 289 53.31 -12.91 -13.80
N ASP A 290 53.56 -11.82 -13.06
CA ASP A 290 54.89 -11.48 -12.57
C ASP A 290 55.37 -12.42 -11.45
N CYS A 291 54.44 -13.01 -10.72
CA CYS A 291 54.66 -13.95 -9.64
C CYS A 291 53.51 -14.96 -9.55
N SER A 292 53.78 -16.15 -9.05
CA SER A 292 52.78 -17.19 -8.78
C SER A 292 53.41 -18.27 -7.88
N PRO A 293 52.89 -18.56 -6.68
CA PRO A 293 51.76 -17.89 -6.03
C PRO A 293 52.16 -16.51 -5.43
N CYS A 294 51.26 -15.53 -5.45
CA CYS A 294 51.44 -14.24 -4.77
C CYS A 294 50.11 -13.51 -4.55
N ALA A 295 50.08 -12.53 -3.64
CA ALA A 295 48.94 -11.62 -3.46
C ALA A 295 49.48 -10.25 -2.98
N PRO A 296 49.23 -9.13 -3.69
CA PRO A 296 48.52 -9.04 -4.97
C PRO A 296 49.30 -9.68 -6.14
N VAL A 297 48.60 -9.98 -7.24
CA VAL A 297 49.21 -10.46 -8.49
C VAL A 297 49.12 -9.39 -9.57
N THR A 298 50.22 -9.10 -10.25
CA THR A 298 50.23 -8.27 -11.46
C THR A 298 50.24 -9.16 -12.68
N LEU A 299 49.20 -9.02 -13.51
CA LEU A 299 49.04 -9.74 -14.76
C LEU A 299 49.38 -8.79 -15.91
N ARG A 300 50.36 -9.19 -16.72
CA ARG A 300 50.87 -8.44 -17.87
C ARG A 300 50.42 -9.08 -19.17
N ILE A 301 49.99 -8.27 -20.12
CA ILE A 301 49.74 -8.71 -21.49
C ILE A 301 51.07 -8.54 -22.24
N LYS A 302 51.76 -9.64 -22.55
CA LYS A 302 53.05 -9.65 -23.26
C LYS A 302 52.94 -10.30 -24.63
N ALA A 303 53.73 -9.83 -25.58
CA ALA A 303 53.88 -10.50 -26.86
C ALA A 303 54.89 -11.65 -26.77
N THR A 304 54.56 -12.78 -27.39
CA THR A 304 55.46 -13.94 -27.53
C THR A 304 55.93 -14.13 -28.98
N ALA A 305 55.38 -13.33 -29.88
CA ALA A 305 55.72 -13.24 -31.29
C ALA A 305 55.50 -11.79 -31.76
N THR A 306 55.90 -11.48 -32.98
CA THR A 306 55.65 -10.16 -33.56
C THR A 306 54.15 -9.93 -33.78
N VAL A 307 53.61 -8.87 -33.20
CA VAL A 307 52.19 -8.48 -33.34
C VAL A 307 52.12 -7.02 -33.77
N GLN A 308 51.41 -6.73 -34.86
CA GLN A 308 51.08 -5.38 -35.29
C GLN A 308 49.71 -4.99 -34.77
N LEU A 309 49.59 -3.83 -34.13
CA LEU A 309 48.30 -3.38 -33.60
C LEU A 309 48.21 -1.86 -33.46
N ARG A 310 46.98 -1.36 -33.54
CA ARG A 310 46.61 0.03 -33.21
C ARG A 310 45.55 0.12 -32.11
N GLY A 311 45.00 -1.01 -31.69
CA GLY A 311 44.03 -1.06 -30.61
C GLY A 311 43.80 -2.47 -30.09
N VAL A 312 43.42 -2.57 -28.82
CA VAL A 312 43.20 -3.82 -28.10
C VAL A 312 41.99 -3.68 -27.20
N ALA A 313 41.22 -4.75 -27.08
CA ALA A 313 40.16 -4.87 -26.09
C ALA A 313 40.22 -6.23 -25.39
N LEU A 314 39.94 -6.25 -24.09
CA LEU A 314 39.80 -7.46 -23.28
C LEU A 314 38.62 -7.29 -22.32
N ASN A 315 37.67 -8.21 -22.39
CA ASN A 315 36.61 -8.39 -21.41
C ASN A 315 36.89 -9.70 -20.67
N LEU A 316 37.31 -9.58 -19.42
CA LEU A 316 37.67 -10.70 -18.57
C LEU A 316 36.66 -10.82 -17.41
N PRO A 317 35.72 -11.76 -17.46
CA PRO A 317 34.92 -12.16 -16.31
C PRO A 317 35.83 -12.57 -15.13
N LEU A 318 35.54 -12.05 -13.95
CA LEU A 318 36.25 -12.36 -12.70
C LEU A 318 35.24 -12.77 -11.64
N ASP A 319 35.64 -13.63 -10.70
CA ASP A 319 34.95 -13.71 -9.41
C ASP A 319 35.38 -12.55 -8.51
N SER A 320 34.63 -11.45 -8.57
CA SER A 320 34.87 -10.23 -7.78
C SER A 320 34.69 -10.43 -6.27
N THR A 321 34.14 -11.57 -5.84
CA THR A 321 34.10 -11.92 -4.41
C THR A 321 35.46 -12.37 -3.89
N LYS A 322 36.36 -12.82 -4.78
CA LYS A 322 37.69 -13.33 -4.44
C LYS A 322 38.83 -12.36 -4.74
N VAL A 323 38.62 -11.37 -5.62
CA VAL A 323 39.65 -10.38 -5.98
C VAL A 323 39.11 -8.97 -6.13
N THR A 324 39.96 -7.98 -5.84
CA THR A 324 39.75 -6.58 -6.20
C THR A 324 40.59 -6.21 -7.42
N PHE A 325 40.08 -5.27 -8.23
CA PHE A 325 40.86 -4.63 -9.28
C PHE A 325 41.52 -3.37 -8.72
N ASP A 326 42.84 -3.40 -8.57
CA ASP A 326 43.56 -2.37 -7.81
C ASP A 326 44.16 -1.30 -8.73
N ALA A 327 44.76 -1.71 -9.85
CA ALA A 327 45.46 -0.81 -10.75
C ALA A 327 45.53 -1.33 -12.19
N PHE A 328 45.72 -0.41 -13.13
CA PHE A 328 46.01 -0.69 -14.53
C PHE A 328 46.94 0.37 -15.11
N ALA A 329 47.87 -0.05 -15.97
CA ALA A 329 48.69 0.85 -16.77
C ALA A 329 48.97 0.25 -18.16
N ALA A 330 49.07 1.13 -19.16
CA ALA A 330 49.56 0.75 -20.48
C ALA A 330 51.08 0.53 -20.42
N GLY A 331 51.56 -0.43 -21.20
CA GLY A 331 52.98 -0.73 -21.34
C GLY A 331 53.70 0.33 -22.18
N PRO A 332 55.05 0.37 -22.10
CA PRO A 332 55.86 1.39 -22.76
C PRO A 332 55.80 1.32 -24.29
N ALA A 333 55.43 0.16 -24.84
CA ALA A 333 55.33 -0.03 -26.28
C ALA A 333 54.20 0.79 -26.92
N LEU A 334 53.24 1.30 -26.14
CA LEU A 334 52.09 2.08 -26.62
C LEU A 334 52.16 3.57 -26.27
N THR A 335 53.31 4.19 -26.48
CA THR A 335 53.50 5.64 -26.28
C THR A 335 52.43 6.44 -27.03
N GLY A 336 51.64 7.24 -26.29
CA GLY A 336 50.56 8.07 -26.86
C GLY A 336 49.20 7.38 -27.05
N GLY A 337 49.05 6.11 -26.62
CA GLY A 337 47.76 5.42 -26.63
C GLY A 337 46.81 5.88 -25.51
N VAL A 338 45.53 6.05 -25.83
CA VAL A 338 44.47 6.21 -24.84
C VAL A 338 44.12 4.82 -24.30
N SER A 339 44.18 4.67 -22.98
CA SER A 339 43.91 3.39 -22.32
C SER A 339 42.96 3.56 -21.15
N LYS A 340 42.12 2.55 -20.93
CA LYS A 340 41.19 2.50 -19.79
C LYS A 340 40.90 1.07 -19.40
N ALA A 341 40.86 0.83 -18.10
CA ALA A 341 40.36 -0.40 -17.51
C ALA A 341 39.31 -0.07 -16.44
N THR A 342 38.23 -0.85 -16.37
CA THR A 342 37.18 -0.66 -15.36
C THR A 342 36.40 -1.94 -15.12
N MET A 343 35.86 -2.10 -13.92
CA MET A 343 34.86 -3.13 -13.64
C MET A 343 33.52 -2.72 -14.22
N GLY A 344 32.92 -3.61 -15.00
CA GLY A 344 31.61 -3.41 -15.60
C GLY A 344 30.50 -3.29 -14.54
N ARG A 345 29.37 -2.72 -14.97
CA ARG A 345 28.15 -2.57 -14.15
C ARG A 345 26.96 -3.18 -14.89
N GLY A 346 25.89 -3.49 -14.15
CA GLY A 346 24.65 -4.01 -14.74
C GLY A 346 24.90 -5.36 -15.45
N PRO A 347 24.59 -5.50 -16.76
CA PRO A 347 24.82 -6.75 -17.50
C PRO A 347 26.29 -7.21 -17.57
N LEU A 348 27.24 -6.31 -17.31
CA LEU A 348 28.68 -6.59 -17.26
C LEU A 348 29.24 -6.58 -15.84
N GLN A 349 28.38 -6.70 -14.81
CA GLN A 349 28.82 -6.86 -13.44
C GLN A 349 29.87 -8.00 -13.37
N ASP A 350 30.95 -7.75 -12.63
CA ASP A 350 32.07 -8.68 -12.44
C ASP A 350 32.92 -8.95 -13.69
N VAL A 351 32.80 -8.14 -14.75
CA VAL A 351 33.68 -8.21 -15.93
C VAL A 351 34.67 -7.05 -15.89
N LEU A 352 35.98 -7.36 -15.87
CA LEU A 352 37.03 -6.38 -16.10
C LEU A 352 37.08 -6.07 -17.60
N VAL A 353 36.80 -4.81 -17.95
CA VAL A 353 36.82 -4.31 -19.33
C VAL A 353 38.04 -3.43 -19.51
N ILE A 354 38.93 -3.83 -20.42
CA ILE A 354 40.14 -3.11 -20.81
C ILE A 354 40.02 -2.70 -22.27
N GLY A 355 40.30 -1.44 -22.55
CA GLY A 355 40.40 -0.90 -23.91
C GLY A 355 41.65 -0.04 -24.04
N ILE A 356 42.39 -0.26 -25.13
CA ILE A 356 43.55 0.55 -25.49
C ILE A 356 43.43 0.89 -26.98
N ALA A 357 43.64 2.14 -27.34
CA ALA A 357 43.62 2.58 -28.74
C ALA A 357 44.66 3.68 -28.96
N LEU A 358 45.37 3.58 -30.08
CA LEU A 358 46.22 4.66 -30.56
C LEU A 358 45.34 5.71 -31.23
N GLU A 359 45.62 6.97 -30.96
CA GLU A 359 44.89 8.08 -31.54
C GLU A 359 45.39 8.36 -32.97
N GLY A 360 44.45 8.47 -33.92
CA GLY A 360 44.75 8.90 -35.28
C GLY A 360 44.84 10.42 -35.37
N THR A 361 45.12 10.94 -36.56
CA THR A 361 45.22 12.40 -36.78
C THR A 361 43.86 13.07 -37.03
N GLY A 362 42.76 12.35 -36.81
CA GLY A 362 41.40 12.77 -37.18
C GLY A 362 41.03 12.55 -38.66
N THR A 363 42.03 12.49 -39.55
CA THR A 363 41.84 12.22 -41.00
C THR A 363 42.42 10.87 -41.44
N VAL A 364 43.38 10.32 -40.68
CA VAL A 364 43.99 9.02 -40.93
C VAL A 364 43.92 8.19 -39.64
N PRO A 365 43.56 6.89 -39.72
CA PRO A 365 43.68 6.00 -38.58
C PRO A 365 45.10 5.98 -38.01
N ALA A 366 45.24 5.72 -36.72
CA ALA A 366 46.55 5.53 -36.12
C ALA A 366 47.35 4.44 -36.86
N GLN A 367 48.67 4.63 -36.98
CA GLN A 367 49.56 3.62 -37.51
C GLN A 367 49.62 2.42 -36.57
N ASP A 368 49.89 1.24 -37.14
CA ASP A 368 50.14 0.06 -36.32
C ASP A 368 51.49 0.19 -35.62
N VAL A 369 51.52 -0.13 -34.35
CA VAL A 369 52.74 -0.33 -33.57
C VAL A 369 53.11 -1.81 -33.61
N THR A 370 54.41 -2.06 -33.71
CA THR A 370 54.99 -3.40 -33.65
C THR A 370 55.35 -3.74 -32.21
N LEU A 371 54.73 -4.79 -31.67
CA LEU A 371 55.21 -5.49 -30.48
C LEU A 371 56.08 -6.66 -30.91
N ASN A 372 57.25 -6.79 -30.30
CA ASN A 372 58.15 -7.93 -30.45
C ASN A 372 58.04 -8.87 -29.24
N SER A 373 58.55 -10.09 -29.40
CA SER A 373 58.58 -11.06 -28.30
C SER A 373 59.27 -10.46 -27.06
N GLY A 374 58.56 -10.49 -25.92
CA GLY A 374 58.99 -9.89 -24.65
C GLY A 374 58.38 -8.52 -24.35
N ASP A 375 57.89 -7.81 -25.37
CA ASP A 375 57.29 -6.49 -25.19
C ASP A 375 55.98 -6.58 -24.41
N GLU A 376 55.76 -5.59 -23.55
CA GLU A 376 54.56 -5.47 -22.74
C GLU A 376 53.59 -4.47 -23.35
N LEU A 377 52.35 -4.94 -23.57
CA LEU A 377 51.24 -4.13 -24.03
C LEU A 377 50.63 -3.31 -22.89
N ALA A 378 50.35 -3.95 -21.76
CA ALA A 378 49.72 -3.37 -20.58
C ALA A 378 49.79 -4.35 -19.40
N HIS A 379 49.51 -3.86 -18.20
CA HIS A 379 49.32 -4.70 -17.02
C HIS A 379 48.20 -4.20 -16.12
N PHE A 380 47.70 -5.10 -15.29
CA PHE A 380 46.79 -4.77 -14.21
C PHE A 380 47.10 -5.61 -12.96
N THR A 381 46.73 -5.07 -11.81
CA THR A 381 46.96 -5.70 -10.51
C THR A 381 45.63 -6.14 -9.90
N LEU A 382 45.59 -7.39 -9.45
CA LEU A 382 44.47 -7.95 -8.70
C LEU A 382 44.89 -8.19 -7.25
N GLY A 383 44.15 -7.59 -6.31
CA GLY A 383 44.28 -7.83 -4.88
C GLY A 383 43.48 -9.04 -4.44
N LEU A 384 43.99 -9.81 -3.47
CA LEU A 384 43.27 -10.96 -2.93
C LEU A 384 42.24 -10.50 -1.88
N VAL A 385 41.00 -10.95 -2.04
CA VAL A 385 39.97 -10.85 -1.00
C VAL A 385 39.94 -12.19 -0.26
N SER A 386 40.73 -12.32 0.81
CA SER A 386 40.80 -13.57 1.60
C SER A 386 39.43 -14.04 2.08
N ALA A 387 38.52 -13.09 2.32
CA ALA A 387 37.14 -13.33 2.71
C ALA A 387 36.28 -14.06 1.65
N GLY A 388 36.70 -14.03 0.38
CA GLY A 388 36.04 -14.71 -0.74
C GLY A 388 36.30 -16.21 -0.82
N GLY A 389 37.21 -16.73 0.02
CA GLY A 389 37.58 -18.14 0.06
C GLY A 389 38.39 -18.61 -1.15
N SER A 390 38.73 -19.90 -1.17
CA SER A 390 39.48 -20.53 -2.26
C SER A 390 38.62 -20.86 -3.48
N GLY A 391 39.26 -21.07 -4.62
CA GLY A 391 38.66 -21.50 -5.88
C GLY A 391 38.96 -20.59 -7.06
N THR A 392 38.40 -20.93 -8.22
CA THR A 392 38.68 -20.25 -9.47
C THR A 392 38.09 -18.84 -9.51
N ILE A 393 38.90 -17.90 -10.01
CA ILE A 393 38.53 -16.50 -10.27
C ILE A 393 38.17 -16.35 -11.76
N PHE A 394 39.01 -16.89 -12.63
CA PHE A 394 38.73 -17.03 -14.06
C PHE A 394 39.51 -18.21 -14.65
N ASP A 395 38.97 -18.80 -15.71
CA ASP A 395 39.61 -19.89 -16.45
C ASP A 395 39.46 -19.63 -17.95
N GLY A 396 40.56 -19.27 -18.61
CA GLY A 396 40.57 -19.00 -20.05
C GLY A 396 40.29 -20.22 -20.93
N ALA A 397 40.35 -21.44 -20.39
CA ALA A 397 40.02 -22.67 -21.10
C ALA A 397 38.54 -23.08 -20.98
N ALA A 398 37.74 -22.39 -20.16
CA ALA A 398 36.34 -22.76 -19.92
C ALA A 398 35.44 -22.54 -21.18
N PRO A 399 34.43 -23.40 -21.41
CA PRO A 399 33.46 -23.20 -22.48
C PRO A 399 32.63 -21.92 -22.25
N GLN A 400 32.34 -21.21 -23.35
CA GLN A 400 32.03 -19.79 -23.45
C GLN A 400 30.92 -19.19 -22.55
N PRO A 401 30.98 -17.87 -22.25
CA PRO A 401 32.12 -16.99 -22.54
C PRO A 401 33.08 -16.93 -21.36
N ALA A 402 34.22 -17.63 -21.46
CA ALA A 402 35.31 -17.53 -20.50
C ALA A 402 35.88 -16.11 -20.46
N TYR A 403 36.07 -15.47 -21.63
CA TYR A 403 36.49 -14.09 -21.82
C TYR A 403 36.35 -13.69 -23.31
N LYS A 404 36.49 -12.41 -23.63
CA LYS A 404 36.57 -11.93 -25.02
C LYS A 404 37.76 -11.00 -25.18
N SER A 405 38.60 -11.23 -26.19
CA SER A 405 39.69 -10.33 -26.54
C SER A 405 39.67 -10.00 -28.03
N SER A 406 40.16 -8.82 -28.41
CA SER A 406 40.37 -8.47 -29.81
C SER A 406 41.55 -7.52 -29.99
N VAL A 407 42.28 -7.69 -31.08
CA VAL A 407 43.29 -6.76 -31.56
C VAL A 407 42.80 -6.15 -32.87
N GLN A 408 43.00 -4.85 -33.03
CA GLN A 408 42.78 -4.11 -34.27
C GLN A 408 44.13 -3.73 -34.87
N SER A 409 44.28 -3.92 -36.17
CA SER A 409 45.42 -3.47 -36.98
C SER A 409 44.94 -2.91 -38.33
N SER A 410 45.89 -2.58 -39.22
CA SER A 410 45.64 -2.23 -40.63
C SER A 410 45.03 -3.38 -41.42
N SER A 411 45.38 -4.61 -41.08
CA SER A 411 44.89 -5.83 -41.73
C SER A 411 43.49 -6.25 -41.26
N GLY A 412 42.91 -5.54 -40.29
CA GLY A 412 41.57 -5.79 -39.77
C GLY A 412 41.56 -6.15 -38.29
N ARG A 413 40.48 -6.82 -37.85
CA ARG A 413 40.28 -7.20 -36.46
C ARG A 413 40.51 -8.69 -36.26
N ILE A 414 41.32 -9.04 -35.27
CA ILE A 414 41.54 -10.41 -34.83
C ILE A 414 40.81 -10.61 -33.51
N SER A 415 39.88 -11.56 -33.45
CA SER A 415 39.22 -12.00 -32.21
C SER A 415 40.05 -13.04 -31.48
N SER A 416 39.85 -13.16 -30.17
CA SER A 416 40.59 -14.09 -29.29
C SER A 416 42.12 -13.89 -29.36
N ALA A 417 42.55 -12.65 -29.60
CA ALA A 417 43.93 -12.32 -29.89
C ALA A 417 44.85 -12.39 -28.66
N ILE A 418 44.28 -12.30 -27.45
CA ILE A 418 44.99 -12.49 -26.19
C ILE A 418 44.63 -13.86 -25.63
N ALA A 419 45.62 -14.71 -25.41
CA ALA A 419 45.46 -15.95 -24.69
C ALA A 419 45.46 -15.67 -23.18
N VAL A 420 44.48 -16.23 -22.47
CA VAL A 420 44.32 -16.08 -21.02
C VAL A 420 44.43 -17.46 -20.39
N GLY A 421 45.19 -17.54 -19.31
CA GLY A 421 45.35 -18.76 -18.52
C GLY A 421 44.27 -18.91 -17.46
N LYS A 422 44.59 -19.56 -16.34
CA LYS A 422 43.68 -19.75 -15.21
C LYS A 422 44.24 -19.11 -13.94
N LEU A 423 43.40 -18.38 -13.22
CA LEU A 423 43.72 -17.79 -11.93
C LEU A 423 42.83 -18.40 -10.84
N ASP A 424 43.46 -18.95 -9.81
CA ASP A 424 42.81 -19.52 -8.64
C ASP A 424 43.24 -18.77 -7.37
N ALA A 425 42.31 -18.57 -6.44
CA ALA A 425 42.59 -18.19 -5.06
C ALA A 425 42.81 -19.47 -4.24
N ASN A 426 43.90 -19.55 -3.50
CA ASN A 426 44.27 -20.72 -2.68
C ASN A 426 44.41 -20.37 -1.21
#